data_AF-A0A524DVN5-F1
#
_entry.id   AF-A0A524DVN5-F1
#
_cell.length_a   1.000
_cell.length_b   1.000
_cell.length_c   1.000
_cell.angle_alpha   90.00
_cell.angle_beta   90.00
_cell.angle_gamma   90.00
#
_symmetry.space_group_name_H-M   'P 1'
#
loop_
_entity.id
_entity.type
_entity.pdbx_description
1 polymer ?
#
loop_
_entity_poly.entity_id
_entity_poly.type
_entity_poly.pdbx_seq_one_letter_code
_entity_poly.pdbx_strand_id
1 'polypeptide(L)'
;MGSAMSESEISRKVRYLEVFFFLYLPIIFLFILSIPEEDVIRTTSPTLFSLVLIPLMPFELFLIYVFKRMLLEDAEGRNIIGVAALMYVLAVAPSIYAFLISVLDSFMRYAGVTLGFVFSLVGFIYVRISLSEQIQNSELTYG
;
A
#
# COMPACT_ATOMS: atom_id res chain seq x y z
N MET A 1 11.84 -8.03 -30.17
CA MET A 1 12.23 -6.64 -29.86
C MET A 1 11.01 -5.94 -29.30
N GLY A 2 10.93 -5.77 -27.97
CA GLY A 2 9.82 -5.04 -27.36
C GLY A 2 10.02 -3.54 -27.55
N SER A 3 9.04 -2.82 -28.11
CA SER A 3 9.11 -1.37 -28.25
C SER A 3 9.41 -0.72 -26.90
N ALA A 4 10.43 0.14 -26.84
CA ALA A 4 10.62 0.97 -25.66
C ALA A 4 9.31 1.75 -25.44
N MET A 5 8.73 1.60 -24.25
CA MET A 5 7.46 2.24 -23.91
C MET A 5 7.74 3.74 -23.75
N SER A 6 6.88 4.62 -24.29
CA SER A 6 7.13 6.06 -24.16
C SER A 6 6.94 6.51 -22.71
N GLU A 7 7.63 7.57 -22.28
CA GLU A 7 7.51 8.13 -20.93
C GLU A 7 6.06 8.54 -20.61
N SER A 8 5.34 9.08 -21.60
CA SER A 8 3.91 9.39 -21.49
C SER A 8 3.05 8.15 -21.20
N GLU A 9 3.41 6.97 -21.72
CA GLU A 9 2.74 5.71 -21.42
C GLU A 9 3.07 5.21 -20.02
N ILE A 10 4.31 5.42 -19.53
CA ILE A 10 4.73 5.06 -18.17
C ILE A 10 3.95 5.89 -17.16
N SER A 11 3.97 7.22 -17.31
CA SER A 11 3.25 8.16 -16.45
C SER A 11 1.76 7.84 -16.39
N ARG A 12 1.12 7.56 -17.54
CA ARG A 12 -0.29 7.16 -17.58
C ARG A 12 -0.57 5.86 -16.81
N LYS A 13 0.29 4.84 -16.95
CA LYS A 13 0.12 3.57 -16.23
C LYS A 13 0.33 3.72 -14.72
N VAL A 14 1.33 4.48 -14.30
CA VAL A 14 1.56 4.80 -12.88
C VAL A 14 0.35 5.52 -12.30
N ARG A 15 -0.22 6.49 -13.03
CA ARG A 15 -1.45 7.19 -12.60
C ARG A 15 -2.65 6.23 -12.48
N TYR A 16 -2.78 5.23 -13.37
CA TYR A 16 -3.84 4.23 -13.21
C TYR A 16 -3.66 3.37 -11.96
N LEU A 17 -2.43 2.98 -11.63
CA LEU A 17 -2.14 2.28 -10.38
C LEU A 17 -2.49 3.16 -9.17
N GLU A 18 -2.05 4.42 -9.18
CA GLU A 18 -2.35 5.39 -8.12
C GLU A 18 -3.87 5.48 -7.88
N VAL A 19 -4.66 5.68 -8.93
CA VAL A 19 -6.13 5.78 -8.83
C VAL A 19 -6.74 4.47 -8.34
N PHE A 20 -6.29 3.33 -8.84
CA PHE A 20 -6.80 2.02 -8.42
C PHE A 20 -6.59 1.79 -6.93
N PHE A 21 -5.37 1.99 -6.43
CA PHE A 21 -5.05 1.79 -5.01
C PHE A 21 -5.65 2.89 -4.12
N PHE A 22 -5.81 4.11 -4.63
CA PHE A 22 -6.54 5.18 -3.93
C PHE A 22 -8.01 4.83 -3.73
N LEU A 23 -8.68 4.24 -4.72
CA LEU A 23 -10.08 3.81 -4.62
C LEU A 23 -10.23 2.56 -3.74
N TYR A 24 -9.23 1.67 -3.76
CA TYR A 24 -9.23 0.46 -2.93
C TYR A 24 -9.32 0.79 -1.42
N LEU A 25 -8.53 1.76 -0.95
CA LEU A 25 -8.45 2.13 0.46
C LEU A 25 -9.78 2.51 1.14
N PRO A 26 -10.57 3.47 0.62
CA PRO A 26 -11.87 3.79 1.20
C PRO A 26 -12.86 2.62 1.06
N ILE A 27 -12.80 1.84 -0.04
CA ILE A 27 -13.69 0.70 -0.23
C ILE A 27 -13.47 -0.35 0.87
N ILE A 28 -12.22 -0.76 1.11
CA ILE A 28 -11.92 -1.76 2.15
C ILE A 28 -12.24 -1.22 3.55
N PHE A 29 -12.00 0.07 3.79
CA PHE A 29 -12.32 0.69 5.08
C PHE A 29 -13.83 0.74 5.33
N LEU A 30 -14.63 1.12 4.34
CA LEU A 30 -16.09 1.08 4.43
C LEU A 30 -16.60 -0.34 4.66
N PHE A 31 -15.99 -1.33 4.01
CA PHE A 31 -16.32 -2.74 4.23
C PHE A 31 -16.04 -3.15 5.68
N ILE A 32 -14.87 -2.80 6.23
CA ILE A 32 -14.51 -3.07 7.64
C ILE A 32 -15.52 -2.48 8.62
N LEU A 33 -15.98 -1.25 8.37
CA LEU A 33 -16.96 -0.58 9.23
C LEU A 33 -18.37 -1.19 9.13
N SER A 34 -18.68 -1.86 8.02
CA SER A 34 -19.97 -2.51 7.81
C SER A 34 -20.14 -3.83 8.59
N ILE A 35 -19.06 -4.38 9.15
CA ILE A 35 -19.06 -5.65 9.88
C ILE A 35 -19.61 -5.39 11.30
N PRO A 36 -20.79 -5.89 11.67
CA PRO A 36 -21.29 -5.69 13.03
C PRO A 36 -20.42 -6.47 14.04
N GLU A 37 -20.36 -6.02 15.29
CA GLU A 37 -19.51 -6.66 16.32
C GLU A 37 -19.93 -8.10 16.64
N GLU A 38 -21.19 -8.44 16.40
CA GLU A 38 -21.74 -9.78 16.61
C GLU A 38 -21.20 -10.82 15.61
N ASP A 39 -20.75 -10.37 14.43
CA ASP A 39 -20.19 -11.22 13.37
C ASP A 39 -18.68 -11.48 13.53
N VAL A 40 -18.05 -10.95 14.59
CA VAL A 40 -16.62 -11.15 14.87
C VAL A 40 -16.40 -12.59 15.35
N ILE A 41 -15.53 -13.32 14.64
CA ILE A 41 -15.20 -14.71 14.95
C ILE A 41 -14.39 -14.74 16.26
N ARG A 42 -15.05 -15.10 17.36
CA ARG A 42 -14.40 -15.25 18.67
C ARG A 42 -13.58 -16.54 18.71
N THR A 43 -12.36 -16.49 18.21
CA THR A 43 -11.38 -17.57 18.41
C THR A 43 -10.78 -17.50 19.82
N THR A 44 -10.11 -18.56 20.26
CA THR A 44 -9.52 -18.66 21.62
C THR A 44 -8.17 -17.94 21.76
N SER A 45 -7.56 -17.46 20.67
CA SER A 45 -6.32 -16.65 20.69
C SER A 45 -6.30 -15.44 19.73
N PRO A 46 -7.35 -14.61 19.61
CA PRO A 46 -7.40 -13.48 18.67
C PRO A 46 -6.29 -12.46 18.93
N THR A 47 -5.97 -12.27 20.21
CA THR A 47 -5.02 -11.26 20.68
C THR A 47 -3.60 -11.55 20.21
N LEU A 48 -3.18 -12.82 20.17
CA LEU A 48 -1.85 -13.20 19.66
C LEU A 48 -1.73 -12.90 18.16
N PHE A 49 -2.80 -13.11 17.39
CA PHE A 49 -2.82 -12.81 15.97
C PHE A 49 -2.69 -11.30 15.70
N SER A 50 -3.46 -10.48 16.41
CA SER A 50 -3.36 -9.01 16.33
C SER A 50 -1.99 -8.49 16.75
N LEU A 51 -1.38 -9.08 17.77
CA LEU A 51 -0.03 -8.72 18.24
C LEU A 51 1.06 -9.01 17.20
N VAL A 52 0.83 -9.93 16.26
CA VAL A 52 1.74 -10.17 15.13
C VAL A 52 1.47 -9.20 13.99
N LEU A 53 0.21 -8.97 13.66
CA LEU A 53 -0.16 -8.13 12.52
C LEU A 53 0.11 -6.63 12.73
N ILE A 54 -0.10 -6.12 13.95
CA ILE A 54 0.10 -4.68 14.23
C ILE A 54 1.55 -4.25 13.97
N PRO A 55 2.59 -4.96 14.45
CA PRO A 55 3.99 -4.65 14.11
C PRO A 55 4.34 -4.80 12.62
N LEU A 56 3.61 -5.61 11.86
CA LEU A 56 3.84 -5.71 10.42
C LEU A 56 3.43 -4.45 9.68
N MET A 57 2.44 -3.69 10.16
CA MET A 57 1.99 -2.44 9.52
C MET A 57 3.12 -1.40 9.32
N PRO A 58 3.91 -1.02 10.35
CA PRO A 58 5.07 -0.14 10.15
C PRO A 58 6.22 -0.83 9.40
N PHE A 59 6.32 -2.16 9.46
CA PHE A 59 7.31 -2.91 8.68
C PHE A 59 7.06 -2.79 7.17
N GLU A 60 5.80 -2.78 6.72
CA GLU A 60 5.47 -2.52 5.30
C GLU A 60 5.98 -1.16 4.84
N LEU A 61 5.85 -0.11 5.68
CA LEU A 61 6.41 1.21 5.36
C LEU A 61 7.94 1.17 5.23
N PHE A 62 8.60 0.44 6.11
CA PHE A 62 10.04 0.24 6.03
C PHE A 62 10.42 -0.47 4.73
N LEU A 63 9.67 -1.48 4.30
CA LEU A 63 9.90 -2.14 3.02
C LEU A 63 9.71 -1.17 1.85
N ILE A 64 8.66 -0.35 1.84
CA ILE A 64 8.47 0.68 0.79
C ILE A 64 9.70 1.60 0.70
N TYR A 65 10.24 2.02 1.85
CA TYR A 65 11.48 2.82 1.89
C TYR A 65 12.67 2.06 1.28
N VAL A 66 12.86 0.79 1.63
CA VAL A 66 13.94 -0.05 1.07
C VAL A 66 13.77 -0.21 -0.45
N PHE A 67 12.55 -0.49 -0.91
CA PHE A 67 12.25 -0.65 -2.34
C PHE A 67 12.45 0.65 -3.13
N LYS A 68 12.09 1.81 -2.56
CA LYS A 68 12.42 3.11 -3.15
C LYS A 68 13.93 3.19 -3.41
N ARG A 69 14.72 2.99 -2.37
CA ARG A 69 16.18 3.19 -2.42
C ARG A 69 16.91 2.16 -3.29
N MET A 70 16.45 0.91 -3.29
CA MET A 70 17.16 -0.17 -4.00
C MET A 70 16.68 -0.38 -5.42
N LEU A 71 15.40 -0.11 -5.72
CA LEU A 71 14.82 -0.42 -7.02
C LEU A 71 14.34 0.82 -7.76
N LEU A 72 13.71 1.78 -7.08
CA LEU A 72 13.08 2.90 -7.78
C LEU A 72 14.12 3.91 -8.29
N GLU A 73 15.14 4.21 -7.50
CA GLU A 73 16.21 5.17 -7.87
C GLU A 73 16.96 4.73 -9.14
N ASP A 74 17.17 3.42 -9.30
CA ASP A 74 17.87 2.81 -10.46
C ASP A 74 16.92 2.30 -11.56
N ALA A 75 15.60 2.45 -11.39
CA ALA A 75 14.63 1.91 -12.36
C ALA A 75 14.46 2.84 -13.57
N GLU A 76 14.56 2.25 -14.76
CA GLU A 76 14.23 2.90 -16.03
C GLU A 76 13.09 2.18 -16.77
N GLY A 77 12.30 2.96 -17.51
CA GLY A 77 11.32 2.44 -18.45
C GLY A 77 10.26 1.52 -17.83
N ARG A 78 10.19 0.27 -18.32
CA ARG A 78 9.19 -0.71 -17.87
C ARG A 78 9.40 -1.18 -16.42
N ASN A 79 10.62 -1.04 -15.88
CA ASN A 79 10.92 -1.49 -14.53
C ASN A 79 10.22 -0.61 -13.48
N ILE A 80 10.07 0.69 -13.77
CA ILE A 80 9.39 1.68 -12.90
C ILE A 80 7.96 1.23 -12.59
N ILE A 81 7.23 0.70 -13.57
CA ILE A 81 5.83 0.28 -13.38
C ILE A 81 5.76 -0.91 -12.42
N GLY A 82 6.67 -1.87 -12.55
CA GLY A 82 6.74 -3.04 -11.65
C GLY A 82 7.07 -2.63 -10.22
N VAL A 83 8.05 -1.74 -10.05
CA VAL A 83 8.43 -1.20 -8.74
C VAL A 83 7.29 -0.38 -8.13
N ALA A 84 6.64 0.48 -8.92
CA ALA A 84 5.47 1.24 -8.49
C ALA A 84 4.33 0.32 -8.00
N ALA A 85 3.99 -0.71 -8.78
CA ALA A 85 2.96 -1.67 -8.41
C ALA A 85 3.31 -2.38 -7.09
N LEU A 86 4.55 -2.84 -6.93
CA LEU A 86 5.00 -3.47 -5.69
C LEU A 86 4.90 -2.53 -4.49
N MET A 87 5.37 -1.29 -4.64
CA MET A 87 5.30 -0.27 -3.59
C MET A 87 3.85 0.04 -3.20
N TYR A 88 2.92 0.14 -4.16
CA TYR A 88 1.50 0.33 -3.86
C TYR A 88 0.86 -0.89 -3.18
N VAL A 89 1.25 -2.11 -3.54
CA VAL A 89 0.79 -3.33 -2.86
C VAL A 89 1.21 -3.31 -1.38
N LEU A 90 2.46 -2.97 -1.10
CA LEU A 90 2.97 -2.82 0.27
C LEU A 90 2.23 -1.71 1.01
N ALA A 91 1.90 -0.60 0.33
CA ALA A 91 1.11 0.49 0.91
C ALA A 91 -0.30 0.04 1.33
N VAL A 92 -0.94 -0.89 0.63
CA VAL A 92 -2.27 -1.37 1.01
C VAL A 92 -2.27 -2.59 1.95
N ALA A 93 -1.15 -3.26 2.14
CA ALA A 93 -1.05 -4.41 3.04
C ALA A 93 -1.54 -4.12 4.49
N PRO A 94 -1.22 -2.96 5.11
CA PRO A 94 -1.77 -2.62 6.43
C PRO A 94 -3.31 -2.60 6.49
N SER A 95 -3.99 -2.19 5.42
CA SER A 95 -5.46 -2.24 5.34
C SER A 95 -6.01 -3.67 5.29
N ILE A 96 -5.28 -4.61 4.69
CA ILE A 96 -5.60 -6.04 4.70
C ILE A 96 -5.43 -6.59 6.13
N TYR A 97 -4.35 -6.20 6.82
CA TYR A 97 -4.14 -6.59 8.21
C TYR A 97 -5.25 -6.04 9.12
N ALA A 98 -5.66 -4.78 8.93
CA ALA A 98 -6.80 -4.19 9.62
C ALA A 98 -8.11 -4.96 9.38
N PHE A 99 -8.36 -5.41 8.14
CA PHE A 99 -9.51 -6.24 7.82
C PHE A 99 -9.49 -7.57 8.56
N LEU A 100 -8.33 -8.26 8.59
CA LEU A 100 -8.19 -9.52 9.32
C LEU A 100 -8.40 -9.32 10.81
N ILE A 101 -7.83 -8.27 11.40
CA ILE A 101 -8.04 -7.92 12.81
C ILE A 101 -9.53 -7.63 13.07
N SER A 102 -10.21 -6.90 12.18
CA SER A 102 -11.62 -6.53 12.41
C SER A 102 -12.58 -7.71 12.40
N VAL A 103 -12.26 -8.78 11.67
CA VAL A 103 -13.07 -10.00 11.61
C VAL A 103 -12.73 -10.96 12.75
N LEU A 104 -11.48 -10.96 13.22
CA LEU A 104 -10.97 -12.01 14.11
C LEU A 104 -10.84 -11.59 15.57
N ASP A 105 -10.64 -10.30 15.87
CA ASP A 105 -10.33 -9.81 17.22
C ASP A 105 -11.15 -8.57 17.59
N SER A 106 -12.12 -8.74 18.50
CA SER A 106 -12.95 -7.64 19.00
C SER A 106 -12.21 -6.67 19.92
N PHE A 107 -11.17 -7.12 20.63
CA PHE A 107 -10.47 -6.31 21.62
C PHE A 107 -9.52 -5.31 20.94
N MET A 108 -8.74 -5.79 19.97
CA MET A 108 -7.81 -4.96 19.21
C MET A 108 -8.43 -4.31 17.98
N ARG A 109 -9.72 -4.57 17.69
CA ARG A 109 -10.43 -4.11 16.49
C ARG A 109 -10.20 -2.63 16.19
N TYR A 110 -10.61 -1.75 17.11
CA TYR A 110 -10.58 -0.31 16.86
C TYR A 110 -9.15 0.22 16.66
N ALA A 111 -8.20 -0.28 17.48
CA ALA A 111 -6.80 0.09 17.35
C ALA A 111 -6.20 -0.43 16.03
N GLY A 112 -6.38 -1.71 15.72
CA GLY A 112 -5.86 -2.33 14.51
C GLY A 112 -6.44 -1.72 13.23
N VAL A 113 -7.74 -1.44 13.21
CA VAL A 113 -8.41 -0.78 12.07
C VAL A 113 -7.90 0.64 11.88
N THR A 114 -7.79 1.42 12.96
CA THR A 114 -7.28 2.79 12.90
C THR A 114 -5.82 2.81 12.42
N LEU A 115 -4.98 1.95 12.98
CA LEU A 115 -3.58 1.85 12.60
C LEU A 115 -3.43 1.38 11.15
N GLY A 116 -4.17 0.35 10.71
CA GLY A 116 -4.08 -0.11 9.33
C GLY A 116 -4.52 0.95 8.32
N PHE A 117 -5.54 1.75 8.64
CA PHE A 117 -5.91 2.89 7.80
C PHE A 117 -4.79 3.95 7.75
N VAL A 118 -4.27 4.36 8.91
CA VAL A 118 -3.20 5.37 9.00
C VAL A 118 -1.95 4.91 8.26
N PHE A 119 -1.45 3.70 8.54
CA PHE A 119 -0.25 3.17 7.90
C PHE A 119 -0.44 3.00 6.40
N SER A 120 -1.62 2.55 5.94
CA SER A 120 -1.87 2.47 4.51
C SER A 120 -1.95 3.83 3.83
N LEU A 121 -2.56 4.83 4.47
CA LEU A 121 -2.62 6.19 3.92
C LEU A 121 -1.22 6.82 3.85
N VAL A 122 -0.43 6.68 4.92
CA VAL A 122 0.96 7.17 4.95
C VAL A 122 1.79 6.48 3.88
N GLY A 123 1.68 5.15 3.75
CA GLY A 123 2.37 4.38 2.71
C GLY A 123 1.98 4.87 1.32
N PHE A 124 0.69 5.04 1.07
CA PHE A 124 0.19 5.51 -0.22
C PHE A 124 0.74 6.89 -0.59
N ILE A 125 0.70 7.84 0.35
CA ILE A 125 1.25 9.19 0.15
C ILE A 125 2.74 9.12 -0.13
N TYR A 126 3.48 8.30 0.62
CA TYR A 126 4.92 8.14 0.44
C TYR A 126 5.28 7.58 -0.94
N VAL A 127 4.56 6.56 -1.40
CA VAL A 127 4.75 5.99 -2.75
C VAL A 127 4.46 7.03 -3.82
N ARG A 128 3.34 7.76 -3.69
CA ARG A 128 2.95 8.82 -4.63
C ARG A 128 4.02 9.90 -4.78
N ILE A 129 4.53 10.41 -3.66
CA ILE A 129 5.58 11.44 -3.65
C ILE A 129 6.84 10.88 -4.32
N SER A 130 7.27 9.67 -3.91
CA SER A 130 8.49 9.04 -4.44
C SER A 130 8.42 8.81 -5.96
N LEU A 131 7.28 8.38 -6.48
CA LEU A 131 7.09 8.16 -7.93
C LEU A 131 7.01 9.48 -8.69
N SER A 132 6.40 10.51 -8.10
CA SER A 132 6.33 11.85 -8.72
C SER A 132 7.73 12.47 -8.85
N GLU A 133 8.55 12.35 -7.80
CA GLU A 133 9.96 12.76 -7.83
C GLU A 133 10.75 12.03 -8.92
N GLN A 134 10.60 10.70 -9.02
CA GLN A 134 11.32 9.91 -10.02
C GLN A 134 10.91 10.28 -11.45
N ILE A 135 9.61 10.42 -11.73
CA ILE A 135 9.11 10.77 -13.07
C ILE A 135 9.59 12.18 -13.47
N GLN A 136 9.53 13.16 -12.55
CA GLN A 136 10.01 14.50 -12.81
C GLN A 136 11.52 14.56 -13.09
N ASN A 137 12.32 13.78 -12.35
CA ASN A 137 13.76 13.70 -12.57
C ASN A 137 14.12 13.05 -13.91
N SER A 138 13.33 12.06 -14.37
CA SER A 138 13.53 11.50 -15.71
C SER A 138 13.23 12.49 -16.83
N GLU A 139 12.18 13.31 -16.69
CA GLU A 139 11.81 14.33 -17.69
C GLU A 139 12.89 15.43 -17.85
N LEU A 140 13.58 15.80 -16.77
CA LEU A 140 14.65 16.81 -16.78
C LEU A 140 15.99 16.30 -17.34
N THR A 141 16.23 15.00 -17.31
CA THR A 141 17.51 14.40 -17.70
C THR A 141 17.55 14.02 -19.19
N TYR A 142 16.38 13.76 -19.80
CA TYR A 142 16.25 13.28 -21.17
C TYR A 142 15.46 14.21 -22.12
N GLY A 143 14.95 15.35 -21.62
CA GLY A 143 14.30 16.42 -22.41
C GLY A 143 15.25 17.54 -22.78
#